data_AF-A0A945HJM0-F1
#
_entry.id   AF-A0A945HJM0-F1
#
_cell.length_a   1.000
_cell.length_b   1.000
_cell.length_c   1.000
_cell.angle_alpha   90.00
_cell.angle_beta   90.00
_cell.angle_gamma   90.00
#
_symmetry.space_group_name_H-M   'P 1'
#
loop_
_entity.id
_entity.type
_entity.pdbx_description
1 polymer ?
#
loop_
_entity_poly.entity_id
_entity_poly.type
_entity_poly.pdbx_seq_one_letter_code
_entity_poly.pdbx_strand_id
1 'polypeptide(L)'
;MEPQVEPKEKHIPVIEKLEDNKVIVKVGAVEHPMTEEHFIEWIELYKSGELVKHVDLKPSDKPEATFEVEFESLDDLMAKEHCNLHGTWQSDKEEMVV
;
A
#
# COMPACT_ATOMS: atom_id res chain seq x y z
N MET A 1 17.13 22.69 3.50
CA MET A 1 15.83 22.25 4.03
C MET A 1 15.23 21.39 2.94
N GLU A 2 15.17 20.08 3.16
CA GLU A 2 14.58 19.15 2.20
C GLU A 2 13.10 19.53 2.01
N PRO A 3 12.59 19.56 0.77
CA PRO A 3 11.19 19.88 0.53
C PRO A 3 10.32 18.85 1.25
N GLN A 4 9.42 19.33 2.11
CA GLN A 4 8.43 18.50 2.78
C GLN A 4 7.44 18.04 1.71
N VAL A 5 7.64 16.82 1.22
CA VAL A 5 6.67 16.10 0.39
C VAL A 5 5.36 16.00 1.19
N GLU A 6 4.25 16.40 0.58
CA GLU A 6 2.94 16.46 1.25
C GLU A 6 2.60 15.10 1.90
N PRO A 7 2.02 15.06 3.12
CA PRO A 7 1.80 13.81 3.86
C PRO A 7 1.06 12.75 3.05
N LYS A 8 0.12 13.16 2.19
CA LYS A 8 -0.64 12.24 1.33
C LYS A 8 0.23 11.44 0.39
N GLU A 9 1.21 12.06 -0.25
CA GLU A 9 2.04 11.42 -1.28
C GLU A 9 2.88 10.25 -0.73
N LYS A 10 3.03 10.15 0.60
CA LYS A 10 3.77 9.07 1.27
C LYS A 10 2.89 7.95 1.84
N HIS A 11 1.57 8.12 1.88
CA HIS A 11 0.67 7.19 2.59
C HIS A 11 -0.35 6.51 1.67
N ILE A 12 -0.65 7.07 0.49
CA ILE A 12 -1.57 6.39 -0.44
C ILE A 12 -0.92 5.07 -0.91
N PRO A 13 -1.56 3.91 -0.64
CA PRO A 13 -1.12 2.64 -1.21
C PRO A 13 -1.32 2.62 -2.72
N VAL A 14 -0.32 2.16 -3.45
CA VAL A 14 -0.36 1.97 -4.90
C VAL A 14 -0.31 0.47 -5.19
N ILE A 15 -1.27 -0.01 -5.98
CA ILE A 15 -1.35 -1.42 -6.39
C ILE A 15 -0.76 -1.55 -7.79
N GLU A 16 0.31 -2.34 -7.92
CA GLU A 16 0.93 -2.65 -9.21
C GLU A 16 0.73 -4.13 -9.56
N LYS A 17 0.32 -4.41 -10.79
CA LYS A 17 0.26 -5.78 -11.32
C LYS A 17 1.68 -6.32 -11.51
N LEU A 18 1.95 -7.49 -10.95
CA LEU A 18 3.17 -8.26 -11.24
C LEU A 18 2.89 -9.35 -12.26
N GLU A 19 1.81 -10.11 -12.07
CA GLU A 19 1.38 -11.24 -12.90
C GLU A 19 -0.16 -11.29 -12.93
N ASP A 20 -0.77 -12.18 -13.73
CA ASP A 20 -2.23 -12.29 -13.82
C ASP A 20 -2.91 -12.63 -12.48
N ASN A 21 -2.18 -13.27 -11.57
CA ASN A 21 -2.66 -13.67 -10.26
C ASN A 21 -1.83 -13.09 -9.11
N LYS A 22 -1.10 -12.00 -9.36
CA LYS A 22 -0.16 -11.45 -8.38
C LYS A 22 -0.01 -9.94 -8.49
N VAL A 23 -0.08 -9.28 -7.35
CA VAL A 23 0.11 -7.84 -7.22
C VAL A 23 1.12 -7.51 -6.13
N ILE A 24 1.72 -6.33 -6.24
CA ILE A 24 2.46 -5.70 -5.15
C ILE A 24 1.75 -4.41 -4.75
N VAL A 25 1.62 -4.20 -3.45
CA VAL A 25 1.16 -2.93 -2.87
C VAL A 25 2.37 -2.22 -2.30
N LYS A 26 2.60 -0.98 -2.70
CA LYS A 26 3.64 -0.08 -2.15
C LYS A 26 2.99 1.10 -1.48
N VAL A 27 3.53 1.57 -0.36
CA VAL A 27 2.95 2.71 0.38
C VAL A 27 3.72 4.00 0.04
N GLY A 28 2.98 4.94 -0.56
CA GLY A 28 3.48 6.24 -1.00
C GLY A 28 4.00 6.25 -2.44
N ALA A 29 3.66 7.30 -3.18
CA ALA A 29 4.31 7.67 -4.44
C ALA A 29 5.80 8.02 -4.20
N VAL A 30 6.10 8.57 -3.02
CA VAL A 30 7.44 8.62 -2.45
C VAL A 30 7.49 7.62 -1.30
N GLU A 31 8.50 6.76 -1.28
CA GLU A 31 8.65 5.69 -0.29
C GLU A 31 8.48 6.20 1.14
N HIS A 32 7.55 5.58 1.88
CA HIS A 32 7.30 5.90 3.27
C HIS A 32 8.49 5.52 4.16
N PRO A 33 8.84 6.30 5.21
CA PRO A 33 9.86 5.91 6.17
C PRO A 33 9.55 4.59 6.89
N MET A 34 10.55 3.73 7.07
CA MET A 34 10.44 2.49 7.85
C MET A 34 11.50 2.52 8.96
N THR A 35 11.17 3.22 10.04
CA THR A 35 12.05 3.41 11.21
C THR A 35 11.33 2.92 12.46
N GLU A 36 12.04 2.66 13.56
CA GLU A 36 11.40 2.17 14.81
C GLU A 36 10.34 3.12 15.36
N GLU A 37 10.49 4.43 15.13
CA GLU A 37 9.56 5.46 15.60
C GLU A 37 8.41 5.72 14.61
N HIS A 38 8.63 5.45 13.33
CA HIS A 38 7.69 5.78 12.25
C HIS A 38 7.80 4.76 11.12
N PHE A 39 6.77 3.91 11.01
CA PHE A 39 6.69 2.83 10.02
C PHE A 39 5.25 2.46 9.72
N ILE A 40 5.07 1.75 8.61
CA ILE A 40 3.80 1.12 8.26
C ILE A 40 3.67 -0.17 9.07
N GLU A 41 2.63 -0.28 9.89
CA GLU A 41 2.39 -1.46 10.73
C GLU A 41 1.82 -2.62 9.92
N TRP A 42 0.96 -2.32 8.94
CA TRP A 42 0.35 -3.35 8.12
C TRP A 42 -0.11 -2.84 6.76
N ILE A 43 -0.27 -3.78 5.83
CA ILE A 43 -0.91 -3.60 4.52
C ILE A 43 -1.98 -4.68 4.34
N GLU A 44 -3.16 -4.25 3.90
CA GLU A 44 -4.29 -5.12 3.57
C GLU A 44 -4.66 -5.00 2.10
N LEU A 45 -4.97 -6.13 1.48
CA LEU A 45 -5.55 -6.18 0.15
C LEU A 45 -7.00 -6.65 0.23
N TYR A 46 -7.87 -5.96 -0.49
CA TYR A 46 -9.29 -6.27 -0.63
C TYR A 46 -9.62 -6.53 -2.10
N LYS A 47 -10.57 -7.43 -2.33
CA LYS A 47 -11.17 -7.68 -3.64
C LYS A 47 -12.69 -7.62 -3.50
N SER A 48 -13.36 -6.81 -4.32
CA SER A 48 -14.82 -6.64 -4.25
C SER A 48 -15.36 -6.26 -2.86
N GLY A 49 -14.56 -5.54 -2.07
CA GLY A 49 -14.89 -5.13 -0.70
C GLY A 49 -14.62 -6.16 0.39
N GLU A 50 -14.18 -7.37 0.05
CA GLU A 50 -13.81 -8.41 1.00
C GLU A 50 -12.29 -8.45 1.21
N LEU A 51 -11.85 -8.64 2.46
CA LEU A 51 -10.44 -8.76 2.80
C LEU A 51 -9.88 -10.06 2.20
N VAL A 52 -8.88 -9.93 1.34
CA VAL A 52 -8.13 -11.05 0.77
C VAL A 52 -7.05 -11.49 1.76
N LYS A 53 -6.24 -10.53 2.22
CA LYS A 53 -5.10 -10.81 3.10
C LYS A 53 -4.65 -9.56 3.84
N HIS A 54 -4.20 -9.78 5.07
CA HIS A 54 -3.52 -8.82 5.94
C HIS A 54 -2.06 -9.24 6.08
N VAL A 55 -1.14 -8.26 6.02
CA VAL A 55 0.29 -8.46 6.19
C VAL A 55 0.81 -7.44 7.20
N ASP A 56 1.27 -7.92 8.36
CA ASP A 56 2.04 -7.12 9.30
C ASP A 56 3.44 -6.83 8.75
N LEU A 57 3.91 -5.61 8.93
CA LEU A 57 5.27 -5.17 8.60
C LEU A 57 6.01 -4.77 9.87
N LYS A 58 7.34 -4.83 9.80
CA LYS A 58 8.25 -4.37 10.84
C LYS A 58 9.01 -3.13 10.36
N PRO A 59 9.55 -2.32 11.27
CA PRO A 59 10.44 -1.21 10.91
C PRO A 59 11.61 -1.57 9.99
N SER A 60 12.07 -2.83 10.01
CA SER A 60 13.16 -3.31 9.15
C SER A 60 12.73 -3.68 7.73
N ASP A 61 11.43 -3.79 7.49
CA ASP A 61 10.87 -4.19 6.21
C ASP A 61 10.75 -2.97 5.29
N LYS A 62 10.54 -3.24 4.00
CA LYS A 62 10.13 -2.20 3.07
C LYS A 62 8.64 -1.88 3.28
N PRO A 63 8.18 -0.67 2.93
CA PRO A 63 6.76 -0.31 2.99
C PRO A 63 5.98 -0.91 1.80
N GLU A 64 6.14 -2.21 1.55
CA GLU A 64 5.54 -2.93 0.44
C GLU A 64 5.16 -4.37 0.82
N ALA A 65 4.11 -4.91 0.20
CA ALA A 65 3.68 -6.29 0.40
C ALA A 65 3.20 -6.90 -0.92
N THR A 66 3.55 -8.17 -1.17
CA THR A 66 3.11 -8.93 -2.35
C THR A 66 1.96 -9.87 -2.00
N PHE A 67 0.99 -9.95 -2.89
CA PHE A 67 -0.24 -10.71 -2.72
C PHE A 67 -0.50 -11.59 -3.94
N GLU A 68 -0.84 -12.85 -3.70
CA GLU A 68 -1.40 -13.74 -4.71
C GLU A 68 -2.93 -13.63 -4.66
N VAL A 69 -3.51 -13.17 -5.77
CA VAL A 69 -4.95 -12.96 -5.93
C VAL A 69 -5.29 -13.02 -7.42
N GLU A 70 -6.33 -13.75 -7.78
CA GLU A 70 -6.87 -13.70 -9.14
C GLU A 70 -7.73 -12.45 -9.29
N PHE A 71 -7.57 -11.68 -10.38
CA PHE A 71 -8.37 -10.47 -10.67
C PHE A 71 -8.54 -10.28 -12.17
N GLU A 72 -9.65 -9.67 -12.58
CA GLU A 72 -9.88 -9.35 -14.00
C GLU A 72 -9.35 -7.94 -14.33
N SER A 73 -9.58 -6.99 -13.43
CA SER A 73 -9.00 -5.64 -13.48
C SER A 73 -8.41 -5.26 -12.12
N LEU A 74 -7.41 -4.37 -12.12
CA LEU A 74 -6.95 -3.75 -10.87
C LEU A 74 -8.06 -2.90 -10.21
N ASP A 75 -9.06 -2.47 -10.97
CA ASP A 75 -10.26 -1.79 -10.45
C ASP A 75 -11.06 -2.64 -9.43
N ASP A 76 -10.90 -3.97 -9.49
CA ASP A 76 -11.53 -4.91 -8.55
C ASP A 76 -10.83 -4.94 -7.19
N LEU A 77 -9.63 -4.37 -7.12
CA LEU A 77 -8.75 -4.39 -5.96
C LEU A 77 -8.76 -3.04 -5.24
N MET A 78 -8.55 -3.10 -3.93
CA MET A 78 -8.34 -1.94 -3.07
C MET A 78 -7.30 -2.32 -2.02
N ALA A 79 -6.40 -1.41 -1.71
CA ALA A 79 -5.43 -1.60 -0.65
C ALA A 79 -5.70 -0.62 0.50
N LYS A 80 -5.37 -1.06 1.72
CA LYS A 80 -5.28 -0.20 2.89
C LYS A 80 -3.93 -0.39 3.57
N GLU A 81 -3.47 0.66 4.23
CA GLU A 81 -2.29 0.62 5.07
C GLU A 81 -2.58 1.32 6.40
N HIS A 82 -1.74 1.06 7.41
CA HIS A 82 -1.73 1.87 8.62
C HIS A 82 -0.32 2.27 9.01
N CYS A 83 -0.12 3.57 9.08
CA CYS A 83 1.06 4.18 9.67
C CYS A 83 0.83 4.39 11.16
N ASN A 84 1.79 3.95 11.98
CA ASN A 84 1.70 4.04 13.44
C ASN A 84 1.51 5.49 13.96
N LEU A 85 1.92 6.50 13.18
CA LEU A 85 1.79 7.92 13.53
C LEU A 85 0.66 8.65 12.79
N HIS A 86 0.29 8.20 11.60
CA HIS A 86 -0.61 8.94 10.70
C HIS A 86 -1.93 8.22 10.41
N GLY A 87 -2.15 7.06 11.03
CA GLY A 87 -3.40 6.32 10.93
C GLY A 87 -3.54 5.55 9.62
N THR A 88 -4.79 5.23 9.27
CA THR A 88 -5.10 4.37 8.13
C THR A 88 -5.43 5.15 6.88
N TRP A 89 -4.88 4.70 5.75
CA TRP A 89 -5.16 5.23 4.42
C TRP A 89 -5.58 4.11 3.47
N GLN A 90 -6.17 4.48 2.34
CA GLN A 90 -6.61 3.55 1.30
C GLN A 90 -6.19 4.03 -0.07
N SER A 91 -6.03 3.10 -1.02
CA SER A 91 -5.66 3.39 -2.40
C SER A 91 -6.74 4.23 -3.09
N ASP A 92 -6.32 5.27 -3.82
CA ASP A 92 -7.21 6.05 -4.67
C ASP A 92 -7.50 5.29 -5.97
N LYS A 93 -8.73 5.39 -6.48
CA LYS A 93 -9.14 4.71 -7.72
C LYS A 93 -8.62 5.37 -9.00
N GLU A 94 -8.00 6.56 -8.91
CA GLU A 94 -7.65 7.39 -10.07
C GLU A 94 -6.19 7.28 -10.55
N GLU A 95 -5.33 6.53 -9.86
CA GLU A 95 -3.90 6.45 -10.20
C GLU A 95 -3.44 5.00 -10.42
N MET A 96 -4.09 4.31 -11.35
CA MET A 96 -3.62 3.02 -11.87
C MET A 96 -2.96 3.27 -13.23
N VAL A 97 -1.63 3.41 -13.22
CA VAL A 97 -0.85 3.67 -14.43
C VAL A 97 -0.79 2.38 -15.27
N VAL A 98 -1.38 2.45 -16.47
CA VAL A 98 -1.29 1.46 -17.55
C VAL A 98 0.06 1.49 -18.24
#